data_AF-A0A7S0SVJ7-F1
#
_entry.id   AF-A0A7S0SVJ7-F1
#
_cell.length_a   1.000
_cell.length_b   1.000
_cell.length_c   1.000
_cell.angle_alpha   90.00
_cell.angle_beta   90.00
_cell.angle_gamma   90.00
#
_symmetry.space_group_name_H-M   'P 1'
#
loop_
_entity.id
_entity.type
_entity.pdbx_description
1 polymer ?
#
loop_
_entity_poly.entity_id
_entity_poly.type
_entity_poly.pdbx_seq_one_letter_code
_entity_poly.pdbx_strand_id
1 'polypeptide(L)'
;DLSSGTNYRQSSASFQGHGSAIINHNYTFIDVDFTLSLDPMYKYDLQKFPISSPIKIHIHTPEEECAFGPACWLWDYLRRSGASGYLLPLSGGADSSSVASIVKVMCDMAIKEALNGNEQVISDIANIVNRSNIGNIENISDSNILCSYILHTVYLGSENSSNATRRRSSDLANAIGSYHSYLPIDTIISA
;
A
#
# COMPACT_ATOMS: atom_id res chain seq x y z
N ASP A 1 -21.39 19.69 11.99
CA ASP A 1 -22.51 20.65 12.09
C ASP A 1 -23.36 20.57 10.81
N LEU A 2 -24.62 20.18 10.94
CA LEU A 2 -25.55 20.06 9.80
C LEU A 2 -26.04 21.43 9.30
N SER A 3 -26.02 22.46 10.16
CA SER A 3 -26.48 23.80 9.81
C SER A 3 -25.55 24.49 8.81
N SER A 4 -24.25 24.24 8.88
CA SER A 4 -23.25 24.70 7.90
C SER A 4 -23.61 24.31 6.45
N GLY A 5 -24.11 23.09 6.22
CA GLY A 5 -24.53 22.65 4.88
C GLY A 5 -25.78 23.39 4.38
N THR A 6 -26.75 23.61 5.25
CA THR A 6 -27.96 24.40 4.97
C THR A 6 -27.60 25.85 4.66
N ASN A 7 -26.76 26.47 5.50
CA ASN A 7 -26.32 27.86 5.36
C ASN A 7 -25.52 28.06 4.06
N TYR A 8 -24.62 27.13 3.71
CA TYR A 8 -23.87 27.19 2.46
C TYR A 8 -24.79 27.15 1.23
N ARG A 9 -25.78 26.25 1.22
CA ARG A 9 -26.77 26.15 0.13
C ARG A 9 -27.61 27.43 0.02
N GLN A 10 -28.08 27.95 1.15
CA GLN A 10 -28.83 29.21 1.19
C GLN A 10 -27.98 30.39 0.69
N SER A 11 -26.69 30.44 1.04
CA SER A 11 -25.77 31.49 0.59
C SER A 11 -25.45 31.41 -0.92
N SER A 12 -25.50 30.21 -1.49
CA SER A 12 -25.21 29.97 -2.92
C SER A 12 -26.45 30.07 -3.82
N ALA A 13 -27.64 29.89 -3.26
CA ALA A 13 -28.90 29.87 -3.98
C ALA A 13 -29.94 30.76 -3.31
N SER A 14 -29.86 32.07 -3.58
CA SER A 14 -30.99 32.98 -3.44
C SER A 14 -31.56 33.21 -4.84
N PHE A 15 -32.53 32.38 -5.24
CA PHE A 15 -33.60 32.63 -6.22
C PHE A 15 -34.15 31.27 -6.64
N GLN A 16 -35.48 31.15 -6.68
CA GLN A 16 -36.18 29.98 -7.19
C GLN A 16 -35.54 29.51 -8.50
N GLY A 17 -35.38 28.20 -8.68
CA GLY A 17 -34.97 27.62 -9.96
C GLY A 17 -36.04 27.94 -11.01
N HIS A 18 -35.93 29.09 -11.65
CA HIS A 18 -36.86 29.59 -12.64
C HIS A 18 -36.75 28.71 -13.90
N GLY A 19 -37.48 27.60 -13.93
CA GLY A 19 -37.73 26.86 -15.16
C GLY A 19 -37.71 25.33 -15.09
N SER A 20 -37.36 24.68 -13.97
CA SER A 20 -37.41 23.21 -13.89
C SER A 20 -38.78 22.73 -13.41
N ALA A 21 -39.81 22.96 -14.21
CA ALA A 21 -40.86 21.95 -14.32
C ALA A 21 -40.25 20.75 -15.08
N ILE A 22 -40.48 19.53 -14.59
CA ILE A 22 -40.17 18.25 -15.27
C ILE A 22 -38.73 17.72 -15.06
N ILE A 23 -38.35 17.46 -13.80
CA ILE A 23 -37.75 16.15 -13.42
C ILE A 23 -38.28 15.83 -12.02
N ASN A 24 -39.40 15.10 -11.93
CA ASN A 24 -39.86 14.50 -10.68
C ASN A 24 -38.89 13.39 -10.29
N HIS A 25 -37.78 13.73 -9.62
CA HIS A 25 -37.04 12.74 -8.86
C HIS A 25 -37.90 12.33 -7.67
N ASN A 26 -38.77 11.34 -7.87
CA ASN A 26 -39.51 10.69 -6.79
C ASN A 26 -38.53 9.83 -5.99
N TYR A 27 -37.77 10.46 -5.09
CA TYR A 27 -37.04 9.72 -4.07
C TYR A 27 -38.05 8.97 -3.18
N THR A 28 -37.81 7.68 -2.96
CA THR A 28 -38.59 6.92 -1.98
C THR A 28 -38.02 7.25 -0.61
N PHE A 29 -38.87 7.78 0.26
CA PHE A 29 -38.52 8.05 1.65
C PHE A 29 -38.83 6.81 2.48
N ILE A 30 -37.86 6.39 3.29
CA ILE A 30 -38.04 5.37 4.31
C ILE A 30 -37.96 6.11 5.64
N ASP A 31 -39.09 6.16 6.34
CA ASP A 31 -39.11 6.72 7.69
C ASP A 31 -38.34 5.81 8.63
N VAL A 32 -37.47 6.42 9.42
CA VAL A 32 -36.55 5.74 10.34
C VAL A 32 -36.67 6.37 11.71
N ASP A 33 -36.85 5.53 12.74
CA ASP A 33 -36.94 5.97 14.14
C ASP A 33 -35.53 6.09 14.75
N PHE A 34 -34.72 6.99 14.19
CA PHE A 34 -33.42 7.37 14.76
C PHE A 34 -33.04 8.80 14.39
N THR A 35 -32.23 9.44 15.24
CA THR A 35 -31.70 10.78 14.98
C THR A 35 -30.19 10.71 14.73
N LEU A 36 -29.73 11.30 13.62
CA LEU A 36 -28.31 11.35 13.25
C LEU A 36 -27.45 12.20 14.21
N SER A 37 -28.06 13.19 14.84
CA SER A 37 -27.46 14.01 15.90
C SER A 37 -28.24 13.81 17.19
N LEU A 38 -27.56 13.70 18.34
CA LEU A 38 -28.26 13.62 19.63
C LEU A 38 -29.06 14.92 19.89
N ASP A 39 -30.06 14.85 20.76
CA ASP A 39 -31.04 15.91 21.01
C ASP A 39 -30.37 17.28 21.32
N PRO A 40 -30.70 18.36 20.59
CA PRO A 40 -30.20 19.73 20.83
C PRO A 40 -30.49 20.28 22.23
N MET A 41 -31.37 19.64 23.02
CA MET A 41 -31.64 20.04 24.41
C MET A 41 -30.45 19.77 25.35
N TYR A 42 -29.53 18.89 24.98
CA TYR A 42 -28.26 18.70 25.69
C TYR A 42 -27.22 19.65 25.13
N LYS A 43 -26.84 20.68 25.91
CA LYS A 43 -25.68 21.53 25.60
C LYS A 43 -24.44 20.65 25.48
N TYR A 44 -23.99 20.44 24.25
CA TYR A 44 -22.76 19.69 23.99
C TYR A 44 -21.57 20.44 24.57
N ASP A 45 -20.70 19.67 25.22
CA ASP A 45 -19.33 20.11 25.43
C ASP A 45 -18.61 20.07 24.08
N LEU A 46 -18.58 21.21 23.38
CA LEU A 46 -17.85 21.37 22.12
C LEU A 46 -16.35 21.09 22.28
N GLN A 47 -15.83 20.98 23.51
CA GLN A 47 -14.46 20.51 23.77
C GLN A 47 -14.32 18.99 23.56
N LYS A 48 -15.39 18.21 23.75
CA LYS A 48 -15.38 16.74 23.56
C LYS A 48 -15.62 16.33 22.10
N PHE A 49 -16.31 17.15 21.32
CA PHE A 49 -16.63 16.88 19.91
C PHE A 49 -16.35 18.11 19.05
N PRO A 50 -15.07 18.43 18.80
CA PRO A 50 -14.71 19.59 17.99
C PRO A 50 -15.20 19.43 16.55
N ILE A 51 -15.57 20.54 15.93
CA ILE A 51 -15.91 20.58 14.51
C ILE A 51 -14.63 20.32 13.70
N SER A 52 -14.69 19.35 12.78
CA SER A 52 -13.57 19.06 11.88
C SER A 52 -13.19 20.29 11.05
N SER A 53 -11.91 20.64 11.05
CA SER A 53 -11.39 21.69 10.18
C SER A 53 -11.17 21.18 8.75
N PRO A 54 -11.27 22.05 7.73
CA PRO A 54 -10.88 21.68 6.37
C PRO A 54 -9.40 21.26 6.34
N ILE A 55 -9.12 20.14 5.69
CA ILE A 55 -7.76 19.62 5.50
C ILE A 55 -7.39 19.79 4.03
N LYS A 56 -6.15 20.20 3.76
CA LYS A 56 -5.63 20.21 2.38
C LYS A 56 -5.39 18.77 1.94
N ILE A 57 -6.02 18.38 0.84
CA ILE A 57 -5.83 17.05 0.25
C ILE A 57 -4.36 16.93 -0.18
N HIS A 58 -3.70 15.87 0.28
CA HIS A 58 -2.41 15.44 -0.24
C HIS A 58 -2.65 14.45 -1.38
N ILE A 59 -2.08 14.74 -2.54
CA ILE A 59 -2.11 13.86 -3.72
C ILE A 59 -0.67 13.41 -3.95
N HIS A 60 -0.49 12.11 -4.09
CA HIS A 60 0.80 11.50 -4.38
C HIS A 60 1.28 11.87 -5.78
N THR A 61 2.61 11.86 -5.99
CA THR A 61 3.13 11.97 -7.35
C THR A 61 2.87 10.67 -8.13
N PRO A 62 2.85 10.68 -9.47
CA PRO A 62 2.65 9.47 -10.26
C PRO A 62 3.64 8.34 -9.91
N GLU A 63 4.88 8.68 -9.57
CA GLU A 63 5.93 7.74 -9.17
C GLU A 63 5.61 7.11 -7.79
N GLU A 64 5.15 7.92 -6.84
CA GLU A 64 4.70 7.45 -5.53
C GLU A 64 3.48 6.52 -5.66
N GLU A 65 2.50 6.87 -6.51
CA GLU A 65 1.33 6.02 -6.77
C GLU A 65 1.73 4.67 -7.40
N CYS A 66 2.64 4.71 -8.37
CA CYS A 66 3.17 3.51 -9.03
C CYS A 66 4.00 2.63 -8.08
N ALA A 67 4.54 3.19 -7.00
CA ALA A 67 5.27 2.43 -5.98
C ALA A 67 4.33 1.91 -4.88
N PHE A 68 3.58 2.79 -4.22
CA PHE A 68 2.78 2.48 -3.03
C PHE A 68 1.57 1.61 -3.34
N GLY A 69 0.87 1.85 -4.45
CA GLY A 69 -0.30 1.05 -4.83
C GLY A 69 0.06 -0.43 -5.03
N PRO A 70 0.98 -0.74 -5.95
CA PRO A 70 1.45 -2.10 -6.16
C PRO A 70 2.14 -2.72 -4.94
N ALA A 71 2.86 -1.94 -4.13
CA ALA A 71 3.46 -2.43 -2.88
C ALA A 71 2.39 -2.94 -1.90
N CYS A 72 1.34 -2.16 -1.65
CA CYS A 72 0.22 -2.58 -0.81
C CYS A 72 -0.49 -3.83 -1.39
N TRP A 73 -0.66 -3.88 -2.71
CA TRP A 73 -1.27 -5.04 -3.36
C TRP A 73 -0.45 -6.32 -3.18
N LEU A 74 0.87 -6.24 -3.39
CA LEU A 74 1.78 -7.36 -3.15
C LEU A 74 1.76 -7.80 -1.69
N TRP A 75 1.78 -6.86 -0.73
CA TRP A 75 1.69 -7.20 0.70
C TRP A 75 0.45 -8.03 1.01
N ASP A 76 -0.70 -7.57 0.53
CA ASP A 76 -1.97 -8.27 0.71
C ASP A 76 -1.99 -9.63 0.00
N TYR A 77 -1.41 -9.72 -1.20
CA TYR A 77 -1.29 -10.98 -1.92
C TYR A 77 -0.42 -11.99 -1.14
N LEU A 78 0.73 -11.56 -0.65
CA LEU A 78 1.67 -12.41 0.09
C LEU A 78 1.03 -12.96 1.36
N ARG A 79 0.53 -12.10 2.24
CA ARG A 79 0.00 -12.51 3.55
C ARG A 79 -1.28 -13.35 3.44
N ARG A 80 -2.05 -13.21 2.36
CA ARG A 80 -3.32 -13.94 2.17
C ARG A 80 -3.18 -15.23 1.36
N SER A 81 -2.16 -15.34 0.52
CA SER A 81 -1.94 -16.54 -0.31
C SER A 81 -1.33 -17.71 0.47
N GLY A 82 -0.72 -17.46 1.63
CA GLY A 82 0.04 -18.46 2.38
C GLY A 82 1.41 -18.76 1.77
N ALA A 83 1.84 -17.99 0.75
CA ALA A 83 3.19 -18.08 0.21
C ALA A 83 4.22 -17.54 1.21
N SER A 84 5.46 -18.05 1.12
CA SER A 84 6.58 -17.62 1.97
C SER A 84 7.42 -16.49 1.37
N GLY A 85 7.10 -16.04 0.16
CA GLY A 85 7.84 -15.01 -0.54
C GLY A 85 7.59 -15.00 -2.05
N TYR A 86 8.48 -14.32 -2.76
CA TYR A 86 8.49 -14.12 -4.20
C TYR A 86 9.80 -14.61 -4.81
N LEU A 87 9.69 -15.18 -6.00
CA LEU A 87 10.83 -15.45 -6.88
C LEU A 87 10.76 -14.51 -8.09
N LEU A 88 11.79 -13.72 -8.30
CA LEU A 88 11.88 -12.76 -9.41
C LEU A 88 13.12 -13.02 -10.26
N PRO A 89 12.95 -13.43 -11.53
CA PRO A 89 14.01 -13.39 -12.53
C PRO A 89 14.45 -11.93 -12.74
N LEU A 90 15.64 -11.59 -12.25
CA LEU A 90 16.17 -10.23 -12.28
C LEU A 90 17.18 -10.11 -13.42
N SER A 91 16.81 -9.45 -14.50
CA SER A 91 17.64 -9.36 -15.71
C SER A 91 18.66 -8.20 -15.69
N GLY A 92 18.52 -7.27 -14.74
CA GLY A 92 19.26 -6.00 -14.75
C GLY A 92 18.71 -4.97 -15.76
N GLY A 93 17.55 -5.25 -16.37
CA GLY A 93 16.75 -4.30 -17.13
C GLY A 93 15.78 -3.50 -16.25
N ALA A 94 15.22 -2.42 -16.81
CA ALA A 94 14.36 -1.49 -16.08
C ALA A 94 13.13 -2.17 -15.47
N ASP A 95 12.40 -2.97 -16.24
CA ASP A 95 11.12 -3.56 -15.78
C ASP A 95 11.30 -4.49 -14.57
N SER A 96 12.24 -5.44 -14.66
CA SER A 96 12.54 -6.34 -13.53
C SER A 96 13.10 -5.58 -12.32
N SER A 97 13.81 -4.48 -12.57
CA SER A 97 14.33 -3.62 -11.49
C SER A 97 13.20 -2.88 -10.79
N SER A 98 12.23 -2.35 -11.56
CA SER A 98 11.04 -1.68 -11.04
C SER A 98 10.23 -2.62 -10.15
N VAL A 99 10.02 -3.88 -10.57
CA VAL A 99 9.32 -4.88 -9.75
C VAL A 99 10.09 -5.14 -8.45
N ALA A 100 11.41 -5.33 -8.51
CA ALA A 100 12.23 -5.53 -7.32
C ALA A 100 12.16 -4.32 -6.36
N SER A 101 12.19 -3.09 -6.90
CA SER A 101 12.04 -1.86 -6.13
C SER A 101 10.67 -1.74 -5.47
N ILE A 102 9.59 -2.16 -6.12
CA ILE A 102 8.24 -2.19 -5.51
C ILE A 102 8.21 -3.14 -4.30
N VAL A 103 8.81 -4.33 -4.41
CA VAL A 103 8.90 -5.26 -3.27
C VAL A 103 9.72 -4.68 -2.12
N LYS A 104 10.77 -3.92 -2.43
CA LYS A 104 11.55 -3.20 -1.42
C LYS A 104 10.72 -2.13 -0.72
N VAL A 105 9.97 -1.30 -1.47
CA VAL A 105 9.04 -0.31 -0.93
C VAL A 105 7.98 -0.98 -0.04
N MET A 106 7.45 -2.13 -0.46
CA MET A 106 6.54 -2.94 0.35
C MET A 106 7.16 -3.34 1.69
N CYS A 107 8.41 -3.81 1.69
CA CYS A 107 9.12 -4.16 2.92
C CYS A 107 9.34 -2.93 3.81
N ASP A 108 9.71 -1.78 3.25
CA ASP A 108 9.89 -0.52 3.99
C ASP A 108 8.58 -0.08 4.66
N MET A 109 7.46 -0.17 3.94
CA MET A 109 6.13 0.16 4.47
C MET A 109 5.70 -0.79 5.58
N ALA A 110 5.89 -2.10 5.41
CA ALA A 110 5.52 -3.09 6.42
C ALA A 110 6.32 -2.90 7.72
N ILE A 111 7.62 -2.64 7.61
CA ILE A 111 8.49 -2.39 8.77
C ILE A 111 8.09 -1.09 9.47
N LYS A 112 7.83 -0.02 8.71
CA LYS A 112 7.36 1.25 9.27
C LYS A 112 6.07 1.07 10.07
N GLU A 113 5.10 0.33 9.53
CA GLU A 113 3.83 0.05 10.23
C GLU A 113 4.04 -0.84 11.46
N ALA A 114 4.91 -1.84 11.38
CA ALA A 114 5.27 -2.66 12.53
C ALA A 114 5.91 -1.83 13.65
N LEU A 115 6.83 -0.92 13.32
CA LEU A 115 7.45 0.00 14.28
C LEU A 115 6.45 1.00 14.89
N ASN A 116 5.40 1.35 14.14
CA ASN A 116 4.29 2.15 14.65
C ASN A 116 3.33 1.38 15.57
N GLY A 117 3.59 0.08 15.82
CA GLY A 117 2.78 -0.75 16.71
C GLY A 117 1.57 -1.41 16.06
N ASN A 118 1.56 -1.55 14.72
CA ASN A 118 0.47 -2.24 14.03
C ASN A 118 0.54 -3.76 14.27
N GLU A 119 -0.21 -4.25 15.25
CA GLU A 119 -0.22 -5.65 15.69
C GLU A 119 -0.51 -6.65 14.55
N GLN A 120 -1.38 -6.28 13.61
CA GLN A 120 -1.71 -7.13 12.46
C GLN A 120 -0.50 -7.31 11.56
N VAL A 121 0.17 -6.21 11.20
CA VAL A 121 1.38 -6.26 10.35
C VAL A 121 2.50 -7.01 11.05
N ILE A 122 2.68 -6.81 12.35
CA ILE A 122 3.67 -7.55 13.16
C ILE A 122 3.39 -9.06 13.10
N SER A 123 2.14 -9.46 13.30
CA SER A 123 1.73 -10.86 13.21
C SER A 123 1.97 -11.43 11.82
N ASP A 124 1.62 -10.68 10.76
CA ASP A 124 1.78 -11.12 9.38
C ASP A 124 3.25 -11.30 8.99
N ILE A 125 4.13 -10.37 9.37
CA ILE A 125 5.59 -10.52 9.18
C ILE A 125 6.09 -11.79 9.88
N ALA A 126 5.67 -12.02 11.13
CA ALA A 126 6.05 -13.23 11.88
C ALA A 126 5.60 -14.53 11.19
N ASN A 127 4.41 -14.52 10.60
CA ASN A 127 3.85 -15.68 9.90
C ASN A 127 4.60 -15.95 8.59
N ILE A 128 4.88 -14.90 7.80
CA ILE A 128 5.58 -15.02 6.52
C ILE A 128 7.01 -15.54 6.73
N VAL A 129 7.73 -14.97 7.69
CA VAL A 129 9.15 -15.31 7.90
C VAL A 129 9.33 -16.58 8.77
N ASN A 130 8.23 -17.11 9.31
CA ASN A 130 8.18 -18.28 10.17
C ASN A 130 9.05 -18.15 11.44
N ARG A 131 8.39 -17.82 12.56
CA ARG A 131 8.99 -17.49 13.89
C ARG A 131 10.07 -18.45 14.40
N SER A 132 10.14 -19.70 13.92
CA SER A 132 11.19 -20.65 14.32
C SER A 132 12.61 -20.20 13.96
N ASN A 133 12.79 -19.33 12.95
CA ASN A 133 14.11 -18.84 12.54
C ASN A 133 14.47 -17.44 13.08
N ILE A 134 13.51 -16.69 13.64
CA ILE A 134 13.75 -15.30 14.07
C ILE A 134 13.31 -15.17 15.51
N GLY A 135 14.29 -15.28 16.42
CA GLY A 135 14.09 -15.27 17.87
C GLY A 135 13.47 -14.00 18.46
N ASN A 136 13.20 -12.95 17.67
CA ASN A 136 12.35 -11.80 18.02
C ASN A 136 12.12 -10.88 16.80
N ILE A 137 10.92 -10.31 16.67
CA ILE A 137 10.57 -9.30 15.66
C ILE A 137 11.42 -8.04 15.77
N GLU A 138 11.96 -7.72 16.95
CA GLU A 138 12.91 -6.62 17.16
C GLU A 138 14.14 -6.72 16.24
N ASN A 139 14.53 -7.94 15.83
CA ASN A 139 15.62 -8.15 14.89
C ASN A 139 15.25 -7.80 13.43
N ILE A 140 13.97 -7.61 13.13
CA ILE A 140 13.45 -7.18 11.82
C ILE A 140 13.06 -5.69 11.91
N SER A 141 13.97 -4.86 12.43
CA SER A 141 13.85 -3.39 12.32
C SER A 141 14.36 -2.88 10.96
N ASP A 142 15.09 -3.73 10.23
CA ASP A 142 15.66 -3.43 8.93
C ASP A 142 14.84 -4.12 7.82
N SER A 143 14.33 -3.31 6.91
CA SER A 143 13.58 -3.77 5.75
C SER A 143 14.42 -4.54 4.73
N ASN A 144 15.74 -4.39 4.71
CA ASN A 144 16.61 -5.25 3.91
C ASN A 144 16.62 -6.69 4.44
N ILE A 145 16.57 -6.86 5.76
CA ILE A 145 16.45 -8.20 6.37
C ILE A 145 15.12 -8.82 5.97
N LEU A 146 14.01 -8.08 6.07
CA LEU A 146 12.71 -8.57 5.62
C LEU A 146 12.71 -8.93 4.13
N CYS A 147 13.30 -8.07 3.30
CA CYS A 147 13.44 -8.31 1.86
C CYS A 147 14.24 -9.58 1.56
N SER A 148 15.26 -9.91 2.36
CA SER A 148 16.06 -11.13 2.17
C SER A 148 15.26 -12.42 2.36
N TYR A 149 14.24 -12.40 3.24
CA TYR A 149 13.35 -13.54 3.46
C TYR A 149 12.23 -13.62 2.43
N ILE A 150 11.72 -12.46 2.00
CA ILE A 150 10.55 -12.39 1.13
C ILE A 150 10.92 -12.45 -0.35
N LEU A 151 12.07 -11.91 -0.76
CA LEU A 151 12.41 -11.76 -2.16
C LEU A 151 13.66 -12.55 -2.52
N HIS A 152 13.45 -13.60 -3.31
CA HIS A 152 14.51 -14.33 -3.99
C HIS A 152 14.63 -13.80 -5.41
N THR A 153 15.80 -13.26 -5.75
CA THR A 153 16.11 -12.82 -7.11
C THR A 153 17.05 -13.81 -7.79
N VAL A 154 16.82 -14.08 -9.07
CA VAL A 154 17.69 -14.96 -9.86
C VAL A 154 18.08 -14.30 -11.18
N TYR A 155 19.38 -14.18 -11.43
CA TYR A 155 19.88 -13.81 -12.76
C TYR A 155 20.08 -15.08 -13.59
N LEU A 156 19.27 -15.24 -14.64
CA LEU A 156 19.35 -16.34 -15.60
C LEU A 156 20.24 -15.93 -16.77
N GLY A 157 21.53 -16.25 -16.69
CA GLY A 157 22.52 -15.86 -17.69
C GLY A 157 22.65 -16.86 -18.83
N SER A 158 22.78 -16.37 -20.06
CA SER A 158 23.15 -17.15 -21.24
C SER A 158 24.47 -16.66 -21.86
N GLU A 159 24.99 -17.36 -22.88
CA GLU A 159 26.16 -16.96 -23.67
C GLU A 159 26.02 -15.56 -24.28
N ASN A 160 24.79 -15.14 -24.59
CA ASN A 160 24.50 -13.82 -25.15
C ASN A 160 24.33 -12.73 -24.07
N SER A 161 24.38 -13.09 -22.79
CA SER A 161 24.17 -12.16 -21.70
C SER A 161 25.42 -11.33 -21.39
N SER A 162 25.26 -10.01 -21.33
CA SER A 162 26.38 -9.12 -21.03
C SER A 162 26.82 -9.17 -19.56
N ASN A 163 28.11 -8.93 -19.29
CA ASN A 163 28.60 -8.70 -17.93
C ASN A 163 27.94 -7.49 -17.24
N ALA A 164 27.50 -6.50 -18.03
CA ALA A 164 26.86 -5.29 -17.51
C ALA A 164 25.46 -5.55 -16.94
N THR A 165 24.64 -6.40 -17.56
CA THR A 165 23.32 -6.78 -17.04
C THR A 165 23.44 -7.63 -15.78
N ARG A 166 24.39 -8.57 -15.77
CA ARG A 166 24.71 -9.37 -14.58
C ARG A 166 25.11 -8.48 -13.41
N ARG A 167 26.05 -7.55 -13.64
CA ARG A 167 26.50 -6.62 -12.60
C ARG A 167 25.35 -5.76 -12.06
N ARG A 168 24.56 -5.15 -12.95
CA ARG A 168 23.39 -4.34 -12.55
C ARG A 168 22.41 -5.12 -11.69
N SER A 169 22.10 -6.36 -12.06
CA SER A 169 21.20 -7.21 -11.26
C SER A 169 21.76 -7.48 -9.86
N SER A 170 23.05 -7.80 -9.76
CA SER A 170 23.71 -8.05 -8.48
C SER A 170 23.79 -6.79 -7.61
N ASP A 171 24.15 -5.65 -8.20
CA ASP A 171 24.26 -4.37 -7.49
C ASP A 171 22.89 -3.95 -6.92
N LEU A 172 21.82 -4.09 -7.71
CA LEU A 172 20.46 -3.80 -7.25
C LEU A 172 20.01 -4.77 -6.16
N ALA A 173 20.22 -6.08 -6.36
CA ALA A 173 19.82 -7.09 -5.39
C ALA A 173 20.49 -6.88 -4.02
N ASN A 174 21.78 -6.49 -4.03
CA ASN A 174 22.51 -6.12 -2.82
C ASN A 174 21.95 -4.84 -2.18
N ALA A 175 21.62 -3.83 -2.98
CA ALA A 175 21.08 -2.56 -2.47
C ALA A 175 19.72 -2.72 -1.77
N ILE A 176 18.86 -3.61 -2.29
CA ILE A 176 17.52 -3.87 -1.72
C ILE A 176 17.51 -4.99 -0.66
N GLY A 177 18.62 -5.71 -0.50
CA GLY A 177 18.73 -6.81 0.45
C GLY A 177 18.05 -8.12 0.03
N SER A 178 17.74 -8.33 -1.24
CA SER A 178 17.11 -9.58 -1.71
C SER A 178 18.10 -10.76 -1.69
N TYR A 179 17.61 -11.99 -1.50
CA TYR A 179 18.45 -13.18 -1.67
C TYR A 179 18.73 -13.41 -3.16
N HIS A 180 19.97 -13.12 -3.62
CA HIS A 180 20.33 -13.17 -5.03
C HIS A 180 21.08 -14.44 -5.41
N SER A 181 20.65 -15.09 -6.50
CA SER A 181 21.32 -16.22 -7.09
C SER A 181 21.66 -15.96 -8.56
N TYR A 182 22.79 -16.51 -9.00
CA TYR A 182 23.19 -16.53 -10.41
C TYR A 182 23.10 -17.96 -10.93
N LEU A 183 22.34 -18.16 -12.00
CA LEU A 183 22.18 -19.46 -12.65
C LEU A 183 22.50 -19.34 -14.15
N PRO A 184 23.61 -19.94 -14.63
CA PRO A 184 23.85 -20.06 -16.07
C PRO A 184 22.94 -21.13 -16.67
N ILE A 185 22.21 -20.79 -17.73
CA ILE A 185 21.22 -21.68 -18.36
C ILE A 185 21.72 -22.33 -19.66
N ASP A 186 22.93 -22.02 -20.10
CA ASP A 186 23.50 -22.52 -21.36
C ASP A 186 23.54 -24.05 -21.43
N THR A 187 23.84 -24.69 -20.30
CA THR A 187 23.86 -26.16 -20.18
C THR A 187 22.48 -26.80 -20.33
N ILE A 188 21.40 -26.06 -20.03
CA ILE A 188 20.02 -26.54 -20.19
C ILE A 188 19.55 -26.33 -21.64
N ILE A 189 19.99 -25.24 -22.28
CA ILE A 189 19.64 -24.95 -23.68
C ILE A 189 20.34 -25.90 -24.64
N SER A 190 21.55 -26.38 -24.28
CA SER A 190 22.36 -27.26 -25.11
C SER A 190 22.11 -28.76 -24.91
N ALA A 191 21.26 -29.14 -23.95
CA ALA A 191 20.89 -30.53 -23.64
C ALA A 191 19.66 -31.00 -24.44
#